data_AF-A0A6A4JFG7-F1
#
_entry.id   AF-A0A6A4JFG7-F1
#
_cell.length_a   1.000
_cell.length_b   1.000
_cell.length_c   1.000
_cell.angle_alpha   90.00
_cell.angle_beta   90.00
_cell.angle_gamma   90.00
#
_symmetry.space_group_name_H-M   'P 1'
#
loop_
_entity.id
_entity.type
_entity.pdbx_description
1 polymer ?
#
loop_
_entity_poly.entity_id
_entity_poly.type
_entity_poly.pdbx_seq_one_letter_code
_entity_poly.pdbx_strand_id
1 'polypeptide(L)'
;MILEENTNRRDSQSPKEKMESTISEYLRLGDVHDKANATEFVERLEGLVSFVKNLQGPRSLYKLNNKAENDVEVDLQELDFLVTEMKAVLRNIARLRSNKVDVHKELNFMKGALEKKTKEEIQEMETVIAIYDKELLKKWHVAKKTSSSHSLENFINNLAGKKQAIENVYKMALDRLATLKKTKPDGGVGAFHLRFGGSTIASRNVVDTDSDSDGQFSLC
;
A
#
# COMPACT_ATOMS: atom_id res chain seq x y z
N MET A 1 -45.47 -4.38 -37.22
CA MET A 1 -44.63 -5.46 -37.74
C MET A 1 -43.25 -4.86 -37.95
N ILE A 2 -42.29 -5.34 -37.17
CA ILE A 2 -40.83 -5.15 -37.23
C ILE A 2 -40.28 -3.74 -36.95
N LEU A 3 -39.71 -3.64 -35.74
CA LEU A 3 -38.69 -2.68 -35.32
C LEU A 3 -37.40 -2.92 -36.10
N GLU A 4 -36.79 -1.86 -36.63
CA GLU A 4 -35.34 -1.86 -36.90
C GLU A 4 -34.64 -0.95 -35.90
N GLU A 5 -34.11 -1.60 -34.89
CA GLU A 5 -33.21 -1.09 -33.87
C GLU A 5 -31.79 -1.21 -34.42
N ASN A 6 -31.24 -0.12 -34.95
CA ASN A 6 -29.85 -0.11 -35.43
C ASN A 6 -28.93 0.55 -34.40
N THR A 7 -28.42 -0.34 -33.54
CA THR A 7 -27.20 -0.32 -32.73
C THR A 7 -26.30 0.92 -32.82
N ASN A 8 -26.44 1.83 -31.85
CA ASN A 8 -25.37 2.75 -31.48
C ASN A 8 -24.64 2.17 -30.25
N ARG A 9 -23.78 1.16 -30.49
CA ARG A 9 -22.84 0.65 -29.49
C ARG A 9 -21.80 1.74 -29.25
N ARG A 10 -22.04 2.59 -28.25
CA ARG A 10 -21.01 3.47 -27.70
C ARG A 10 -19.98 2.60 -27.02
N ASP A 11 -18.76 2.61 -27.54
CA ASP A 11 -17.57 2.10 -26.85
C ASP A 11 -17.33 2.90 -25.57
N SER A 12 -18.01 2.50 -24.51
CA SER A 12 -17.82 2.99 -23.15
C SER A 12 -16.67 2.25 -22.49
N GLN A 13 -15.48 2.29 -23.09
CA GLN A 13 -14.27 1.96 -22.35
C GLN A 13 -13.94 3.13 -21.41
N SER A 14 -13.78 2.81 -20.13
CA SER A 14 -13.28 3.73 -19.12
C SER A 14 -11.96 4.36 -19.58
N PRO A 15 -11.64 5.62 -19.25
CA PRO A 15 -10.33 6.23 -19.55
C PRO A 15 -9.15 5.35 -19.11
N LYS A 16 -9.34 4.55 -18.05
CA LYS A 16 -8.37 3.57 -17.55
C LYS A 16 -8.22 2.38 -18.51
N GLU A 17 -9.31 1.86 -19.05
CA GLU A 17 -9.31 0.75 -20.01
C GLU A 17 -8.77 1.18 -21.38
N LYS A 18 -9.06 2.41 -21.81
CA LYS A 18 -8.46 3.00 -23.02
C LYS A 18 -6.95 3.16 -22.84
N MET A 19 -6.50 3.65 -21.68
CA MET A 19 -5.08 3.79 -21.39
C MET A 19 -4.38 2.42 -21.32
N GLU A 20 -4.98 1.41 -20.70
CA GLU A 20 -4.45 0.04 -20.67
C GLU A 20 -4.41 -0.62 -22.05
N SER A 21 -5.42 -0.36 -22.90
CA SER A 21 -5.46 -0.80 -24.29
C SER A 21 -4.38 -0.13 -25.14
N THR A 22 -4.25 1.20 -25.04
CA THR A 22 -3.21 1.96 -25.76
C THR A 22 -1.81 1.55 -25.32
N ILE A 23 -1.58 1.33 -24.01
CA ILE A 23 -0.29 0.80 -23.52
C ILE A 23 -0.04 -0.59 -24.09
N SER A 24 -1.03 -1.48 -24.08
CA SER A 24 -0.91 -2.85 -24.63
C SER A 24 -0.66 -2.86 -26.13
N GLU A 25 -1.21 -1.90 -26.87
CA GLU A 25 -1.04 -1.73 -28.31
C GLU A 25 0.32 -1.15 -28.67
N TYR A 26 0.79 -0.11 -27.96
CA TYR A 26 2.15 0.42 -28.12
C TYR A 26 3.23 -0.61 -27.79
N LEU A 27 2.98 -1.49 -26.81
CA LEU A 27 3.87 -2.61 -26.49
C LEU A 27 3.94 -3.66 -27.61
N ARG A 28 2.91 -3.75 -28.47
CA ARG A 28 2.85 -4.70 -29.60
C ARG A 28 3.37 -4.12 -30.91
N LEU A 29 3.07 -2.86 -31.21
CA LEU A 29 3.33 -2.27 -32.53
C LEU A 29 4.73 -1.66 -32.68
N GLY A 30 5.31 -1.10 -31.62
CA GLY A 30 6.62 -0.44 -31.72
C GLY A 30 7.83 -1.38 -31.84
N ASP A 31 7.62 -2.69 -31.76
CA ASP A 31 8.67 -3.61 -31.27
C ASP A 31 8.89 -4.86 -32.14
N VAL A 32 7.96 -5.12 -33.07
CA VAL A 32 7.96 -6.30 -33.96
C VAL A 32 8.69 -5.98 -35.28
N HIS A 33 8.50 -4.78 -35.83
CA HIS A 33 9.10 -4.40 -37.11
C HIS A 33 10.63 -4.19 -36.99
N ASP A 34 11.08 -3.54 -35.91
CA ASP A 34 12.51 -3.30 -35.66
C ASP A 34 13.26 -4.56 -35.22
N LYS A 35 12.61 -5.47 -34.48
CA LYS A 35 13.21 -6.74 -34.05
C LYS A 35 13.38 -7.72 -35.20
N ALA A 36 12.38 -7.85 -36.07
CA ALA A 36 12.45 -8.71 -37.25
C ALA A 36 13.63 -8.27 -38.14
N ASN A 37 13.73 -6.96 -38.40
CA ASN A 37 14.82 -6.39 -39.19
C ASN A 37 16.20 -6.56 -38.53
N ALA A 38 16.33 -6.34 -37.22
CA ALA A 38 17.60 -6.49 -36.52
C ALA A 38 18.06 -7.96 -36.38
N THR A 39 17.11 -8.89 -36.20
CA THR A 39 17.42 -10.33 -36.11
C THR A 39 17.85 -10.85 -37.48
N GLU A 40 17.11 -10.50 -38.54
CA GLU A 40 17.44 -10.85 -39.93
C GLU A 40 18.79 -10.25 -40.35
N PHE A 41 19.11 -9.03 -39.92
CA PHE A 41 20.41 -8.41 -40.17
C PHE A 41 21.56 -9.19 -39.53
N VAL A 42 21.42 -9.60 -38.26
CA VAL A 42 22.45 -10.37 -37.55
C VAL A 42 22.63 -11.77 -38.15
N GLU A 43 21.55 -12.42 -38.59
CA GLU A 43 21.62 -13.70 -39.29
C GLU A 43 22.31 -13.58 -40.66
N ARG A 44 22.04 -12.50 -41.41
CA ARG A 44 22.73 -12.22 -42.68
C ARG A 44 24.22 -11.94 -42.48
N LEU A 45 24.59 -11.20 -41.43
CA LEU A 45 26.00 -10.95 -41.09
C LEU A 45 26.74 -12.24 -40.72
N GLU A 46 26.11 -13.12 -39.94
CA GLU A 46 26.68 -14.44 -39.62
C GLU A 46 26.89 -15.29 -40.89
N GLY A 47 25.91 -15.27 -41.81
CA GLY A 47 26.03 -15.92 -43.10
C GLY A 47 27.19 -15.38 -43.92
N LEU A 48 27.41 -14.06 -43.90
CA LEU A 48 28.53 -13.41 -44.57
C LEU A 48 29.88 -13.78 -43.94
N VAL A 49 30.00 -13.75 -42.61
CA VAL A 49 31.22 -14.16 -41.89
C VAL A 49 31.55 -15.62 -42.21
N SER A 50 30.55 -16.49 -42.18
CA SER A 50 30.71 -17.93 -42.50
C SER A 50 31.13 -18.14 -43.96
N PHE A 51 30.52 -17.39 -44.89
CA PHE A 51 30.89 -17.41 -46.29
C PHE A 51 32.35 -17.01 -46.50
N VAL A 52 32.81 -15.92 -45.89
CA VAL A 52 34.19 -15.44 -46.03
C VAL A 52 35.20 -16.40 -45.38
N LYS A 53 34.90 -16.97 -44.21
CA LYS A 53 35.72 -18.03 -43.58
C LYS A 53 35.86 -19.25 -44.50
N ASN A 54 34.80 -19.61 -45.22
CA ASN A 54 34.79 -20.75 -46.17
C ASN A 54 35.47 -20.45 -47.52
N LEU A 55 35.77 -19.19 -47.84
CA LEU A 55 36.55 -18.80 -49.04
C LEU A 55 38.06 -19.07 -48.89
N GLN A 56 38.53 -19.63 -47.78
CA GLN A 56 39.94 -20.01 -47.59
C GLN A 56 40.44 -21.01 -48.64
N GLY A 57 39.56 -21.87 -49.21
CA GLY A 57 39.91 -22.78 -50.30
C GLY A 57 40.36 -22.04 -51.59
N PRO A 58 39.53 -21.14 -52.15
CA PRO A 58 39.90 -20.30 -53.30
C PRO A 58 41.03 -19.29 -53.05
N ARG A 59 41.26 -18.83 -51.81
CA ARG A 59 42.38 -17.94 -51.46
C ARG A 59 43.75 -18.57 -51.73
N SER A 60 43.89 -19.89 -51.57
CA SER A 60 45.14 -20.59 -51.88
C SER A 60 45.56 -20.49 -53.36
N LEU A 61 44.61 -20.18 -54.26
CA LEU A 61 44.85 -20.01 -55.70
C LEU A 61 45.35 -18.60 -56.05
N TYR A 62 45.11 -17.61 -55.19
CA TYR A 62 45.53 -16.22 -55.39
C TYR A 62 46.43 -15.81 -54.23
N LYS A 63 47.76 -15.81 -54.45
CA LYS A 63 48.74 -15.31 -53.47
C LYS A 63 48.48 -13.83 -53.19
N LEU A 64 47.70 -13.54 -52.16
CA LEU A 64 47.59 -12.22 -51.57
C LEU A 64 48.92 -11.87 -50.89
N ASN A 65 49.20 -10.58 -50.76
CA ASN A 65 50.32 -10.12 -49.93
C ASN A 65 50.01 -10.48 -48.46
N ASN A 66 50.97 -11.08 -47.75
CA ASN A 66 50.83 -11.54 -46.35
C ASN A 66 50.23 -10.48 -45.41
N LYS A 67 50.49 -9.19 -45.66
CA LYS A 67 49.90 -8.10 -44.88
C LYS A 67 48.37 -8.00 -45.07
N ALA A 68 47.90 -8.05 -46.31
CA ALA A 68 46.48 -7.96 -46.62
C ALA A 68 45.70 -9.20 -46.15
N GLU A 69 46.35 -10.37 -46.13
CA GLU A 69 45.75 -11.58 -45.57
C GLU A 69 45.57 -11.48 -44.05
N ASN A 70 46.58 -10.96 -43.35
CA ASN A 70 46.51 -10.73 -41.91
C ASN A 70 45.47 -9.66 -41.54
N ASP A 71 45.40 -8.55 -42.29
CA ASP A 71 44.43 -7.48 -42.04
C ASP A 71 42.99 -8.00 -42.19
N VAL A 72 42.70 -8.82 -43.22
CA VAL A 72 41.36 -9.39 -43.39
C VAL A 72 41.03 -10.44 -42.33
N GLU A 73 42.02 -11.20 -41.85
CA GLU A 73 41.80 -12.15 -40.75
C GLU A 73 41.45 -11.42 -39.44
N VAL A 74 42.11 -10.31 -39.14
CA VAL A 74 41.78 -9.45 -37.97
C VAL A 74 40.38 -8.88 -38.12
N ASP A 75 40.04 -8.30 -39.27
CA ASP A 75 38.71 -7.75 -39.53
C ASP A 75 37.60 -8.82 -39.41
N LEU A 76 37.88 -10.06 -39.82
CA LEU A 76 36.95 -11.18 -39.68
C LEU A 76 36.75 -11.60 -38.23
N GLN A 77 37.80 -11.60 -37.42
CA GLN A 77 37.71 -11.90 -35.99
C GLN A 77 36.93 -10.82 -35.24
N GLU A 78 37.16 -9.55 -35.56
CA GLU A 78 36.38 -8.43 -35.02
C GLU A 78 34.91 -8.52 -35.42
N LEU A 79 34.62 -8.85 -36.69
CA LEU A 79 33.25 -9.00 -37.16
C LEU A 79 32.52 -10.18 -36.50
N ASP A 80 33.20 -11.31 -36.30
CA ASP A 80 32.68 -12.48 -35.60
C ASP A 80 32.35 -12.18 -34.13
N PHE A 81 33.22 -11.41 -33.48
CA PHE A 81 32.98 -10.90 -32.13
C PHE A 81 31.75 -9.98 -32.09
N LEU A 82 31.65 -9.02 -33.01
CA LEU A 82 30.50 -8.11 -33.09
C LEU A 82 29.18 -8.85 -33.33
N VAL A 83 29.16 -9.85 -34.21
CA VAL A 83 27.97 -10.69 -34.44
C VAL A 83 27.55 -11.42 -33.16
N THR A 84 28.52 -11.95 -32.42
CA THR A 84 28.27 -12.63 -31.14
C THR A 84 27.68 -11.69 -30.09
N GLU A 85 28.24 -10.49 -29.96
CA GLU A 85 27.74 -9.44 -29.06
C GLU A 85 26.33 -8.99 -29.46
N MET A 86 26.07 -8.77 -30.75
CA MET A 86 24.74 -8.41 -31.24
C MET A 86 23.69 -9.48 -30.92
N LYS A 87 24.04 -10.77 -31.05
CA LYS A 87 23.16 -11.88 -30.62
C LYS A 87 22.90 -11.86 -29.12
N ALA A 88 23.91 -11.56 -28.29
CA ALA A 88 23.73 -11.43 -26.85
C ALA A 88 22.79 -10.27 -26.50
N VAL A 89 22.95 -9.12 -27.15
CA VAL A 89 22.07 -7.96 -27.00
C VAL A 89 20.63 -8.29 -27.39
N LEU A 90 20.41 -8.94 -28.54
CA LEU A 90 19.06 -9.35 -28.97
C LEU A 90 18.38 -10.30 -27.97
N ARG A 91 19.14 -11.26 -27.41
CA ARG A 91 18.63 -12.16 -26.35
C ARG A 91 18.27 -11.38 -25.08
N ASN A 92 19.11 -10.44 -24.67
CA ASN A 92 18.85 -9.60 -23.50
C ASN A 92 17.61 -8.72 -23.68
N ILE A 93 17.44 -8.13 -24.86
CA ILE A 93 16.25 -7.35 -25.22
C ILE A 93 15.00 -8.24 -25.13
N ALA A 94 15.04 -9.45 -25.69
CA ALA A 94 13.92 -10.39 -25.61
C ALA A 94 13.56 -10.75 -24.16
N ARG A 95 14.57 -10.98 -23.31
CA ARG A 95 14.39 -11.25 -21.88
C ARG A 95 13.78 -10.06 -21.16
N LEU A 96 14.29 -8.84 -21.39
CA LEU A 96 13.76 -7.63 -20.77
C LEU A 96 12.29 -7.39 -21.14
N ARG A 97 11.90 -7.68 -22.39
CA ARG A 97 10.50 -7.61 -22.82
C ARG A 97 9.62 -8.61 -22.10
N SER A 98 10.07 -9.85 -21.94
CA SER A 98 9.34 -10.86 -21.16
C SER A 98 9.16 -10.39 -19.71
N ASN A 99 10.25 -9.95 -19.07
CA ASN A 99 10.22 -9.45 -17.70
C ASN A 99 9.27 -8.27 -17.55
N LYS A 100 9.19 -7.37 -18.54
CA LYS A 100 8.24 -6.24 -18.54
C LYS A 100 6.79 -6.72 -18.47
N VAL A 101 6.44 -7.77 -19.22
CA VAL A 101 5.10 -8.37 -19.19
C VAL A 101 4.81 -8.97 -17.82
N ASP A 102 5.76 -9.69 -17.24
CA ASP A 102 5.58 -10.36 -15.95
C ASP A 102 5.47 -9.34 -14.80
N VAL A 103 6.31 -8.30 -14.79
CA VAL A 103 6.20 -7.16 -13.86
C VAL A 103 4.84 -6.47 -13.98
N HIS A 104 4.31 -6.31 -15.20
CA HIS A 104 3.00 -5.72 -15.39
C HIS A 104 1.87 -6.59 -14.81
N LYS A 105 1.93 -7.91 -15.00
CA LYS A 105 0.99 -8.85 -14.37
C LYS A 105 1.06 -8.79 -12.85
N GLU A 106 2.26 -8.78 -12.29
CA GLU A 106 2.49 -8.69 -10.85
C GLU A 106 1.95 -7.37 -10.29
N LEU A 107 2.20 -6.25 -10.97
CA LEU A 107 1.62 -4.95 -10.60
C LEU A 107 0.09 -5.00 -10.54
N ASN A 108 -0.55 -5.58 -11.54
CA ASN A 108 -2.02 -5.69 -11.57
C ASN A 108 -2.53 -6.62 -10.47
N PHE A 109 -1.84 -7.72 -10.21
CA PHE A 109 -2.14 -8.61 -9.10
C PHE A 109 -2.03 -7.89 -7.75
N MET A 110 -0.95 -7.16 -7.52
CA MET A 110 -0.72 -6.41 -6.27
C MET A 110 -1.76 -5.29 -6.08
N LYS A 111 -2.15 -4.60 -7.16
CA LYS A 111 -3.27 -3.63 -7.12
C LYS A 111 -4.58 -4.30 -6.70
N GLY A 112 -4.93 -5.43 -7.31
CA GLY A 112 -6.14 -6.17 -6.95
C GLY A 112 -6.09 -6.71 -5.51
N ALA A 113 -4.92 -7.18 -5.07
CA ALA A 113 -4.71 -7.63 -3.69
C ALA A 113 -4.87 -6.48 -2.69
N LEU A 114 -4.35 -5.29 -3.00
CA LEU A 114 -4.51 -4.09 -2.19
C LEU A 114 -5.98 -3.69 -2.08
N GLU A 115 -6.70 -3.59 -3.20
CA GLU A 115 -8.14 -3.26 -3.22
C GLU A 115 -8.95 -4.25 -2.38
N LYS A 116 -8.65 -5.55 -2.50
CA LYS A 116 -9.28 -6.60 -1.69
C LYS A 116 -8.97 -6.41 -0.21
N LYS A 117 -7.72 -6.17 0.16
CA LYS A 117 -7.30 -6.00 1.56
C LYS A 117 -7.92 -4.76 2.20
N THR A 118 -7.96 -3.64 1.49
CA THR A 118 -8.64 -2.43 1.97
C THR A 118 -10.14 -2.67 2.19
N LYS A 119 -10.78 -3.44 1.30
CA LYS A 119 -12.20 -3.81 1.48
C LYS A 119 -12.41 -4.73 2.69
N GLU A 120 -11.55 -5.72 2.88
CA GLU A 120 -11.57 -6.60 4.05
C GLU A 120 -11.41 -5.80 5.36
N GLU A 121 -10.43 -4.90 5.41
CA GLU A 121 -10.19 -4.03 6.58
C GLU A 121 -11.43 -3.17 6.92
N ILE A 122 -12.07 -2.57 5.92
CA ILE A 122 -13.32 -1.81 6.13
C ILE A 122 -14.43 -2.72 6.66
N GLN A 123 -14.57 -3.93 6.13
CA GLN A 123 -15.57 -4.89 6.60
C GLN A 123 -15.32 -5.35 8.04
N GLU A 124 -14.05 -5.56 8.42
CA GLU A 124 -13.66 -5.89 9.78
C GLU A 124 -13.99 -4.75 10.75
N MET A 125 -13.65 -3.50 10.39
CA MET A 125 -14.05 -2.32 11.16
C MET A 125 -15.57 -2.22 11.33
N GLU A 126 -16.32 -2.39 10.25
CA GLU A 126 -17.79 -2.38 10.29
C GLU A 126 -18.34 -3.50 11.17
N THR A 127 -17.72 -4.68 11.18
CA THR A 127 -18.09 -5.81 12.04
C THR A 127 -17.87 -5.50 13.52
N VAL A 128 -16.74 -4.90 13.89
CA VAL A 128 -16.47 -4.46 15.26
C VAL A 128 -17.53 -3.44 15.71
N ILE A 129 -17.84 -2.45 14.87
CA ILE A 129 -18.89 -1.47 15.19
C ILE A 129 -20.25 -2.18 15.34
N ALA A 130 -20.57 -3.17 14.49
CA ALA A 130 -21.84 -3.91 14.58
C ALA A 130 -22.03 -4.64 15.92
N ILE A 131 -20.94 -5.10 16.54
CA ILE A 131 -20.97 -5.80 17.83
C ILE A 131 -21.32 -4.84 18.96
N TYR A 132 -20.72 -3.65 18.97
CA TYR A 132 -20.85 -2.70 20.08
C TYR A 132 -21.96 -1.66 19.90
N ASP A 133 -22.26 -1.25 18.66
CA ASP A 133 -23.20 -0.17 18.36
C ASP A 133 -23.82 -0.26 16.95
N LYS A 134 -24.88 -1.05 16.83
CA LYS A 134 -25.62 -1.25 15.56
C LYS A 134 -26.24 0.03 15.00
N GLU A 135 -26.67 0.95 15.86
CA GLU A 135 -27.29 2.20 15.43
C GLU A 135 -26.26 3.16 14.84
N LEU A 136 -25.05 3.19 15.40
CA LEU A 136 -23.95 3.94 14.81
C LEU A 136 -23.56 3.40 13.44
N LEU A 137 -23.52 2.07 13.27
CA LEU A 137 -23.22 1.45 11.98
C LEU A 137 -24.27 1.82 10.90
N LYS A 138 -25.56 1.84 11.25
CA LYS A 138 -26.62 2.28 10.34
C LYS A 138 -26.41 3.72 9.87
N LYS A 139 -26.06 4.63 10.80
CA LYS A 139 -25.76 6.04 10.46
C LYS A 139 -24.53 6.16 9.57
N TRP A 140 -23.48 5.37 9.84
CA TRP A 140 -22.30 5.28 8.98
C TRP A 140 -22.65 4.84 7.55
N HIS A 141 -23.51 3.82 7.39
CA HIS A 141 -23.93 3.36 6.05
C HIS A 141 -24.71 4.41 5.25
N VAL A 142 -25.40 5.33 5.91
CA VAL A 142 -26.03 6.50 5.27
C VAL A 142 -24.97 7.55 4.93
N ALA A 143 -24.09 7.88 5.88
CA ALA A 143 -23.05 8.88 5.69
C ALA A 143 -22.09 8.51 4.55
N LYS A 144 -21.64 7.25 4.45
CA LYS A 144 -20.69 6.80 3.42
C LYS A 144 -21.24 6.84 1.99
N LYS A 145 -22.57 6.90 1.82
CA LYS A 145 -23.23 7.01 0.52
C LYS A 145 -23.53 8.46 0.14
N THR A 146 -23.29 9.40 1.04
CA THR A 146 -23.64 10.81 0.85
C THR A 146 -22.55 11.52 0.06
N SER A 147 -22.92 12.33 -0.92
CA SER A 147 -21.98 13.16 -1.72
C SER A 147 -21.76 14.56 -1.14
N SER A 148 -22.46 14.91 -0.06
CA SER A 148 -22.38 16.22 0.61
C SER A 148 -21.31 16.22 1.72
N SER A 149 -20.31 17.09 1.59
CA SER A 149 -19.26 17.30 2.62
C SER A 149 -19.87 17.69 3.97
N HIS A 150 -20.85 18.61 3.94
CA HIS A 150 -21.47 19.12 5.17
C HIS A 150 -22.20 18.02 5.96
N SER A 151 -22.85 17.08 5.26
CA SER A 151 -23.50 15.94 5.91
C SER A 151 -22.49 15.00 6.59
N LEU A 152 -21.30 14.82 6.00
CA LEU A 152 -20.23 14.02 6.57
C LEU A 152 -19.57 14.73 7.77
N GLU A 153 -19.33 16.03 7.67
CA GLU A 153 -18.83 16.86 8.79
C GLU A 153 -19.77 16.81 10.00
N ASN A 154 -21.08 16.94 9.77
CA ASN A 154 -22.08 16.81 10.82
C ASN A 154 -22.05 15.42 11.46
N PHE A 155 -21.86 14.36 10.68
CA PHE A 155 -21.69 13.00 11.21
C PHE A 155 -20.43 12.87 12.08
N ILE A 156 -19.30 13.45 11.64
CA ILE A 156 -18.03 13.46 12.38
C ILE A 156 -18.17 14.22 13.70
N ASN A 157 -18.79 15.41 13.70
CA ASN A 157 -19.00 16.20 14.91
C ASN A 157 -19.89 15.45 15.92
N ASN A 158 -20.93 14.78 15.46
CA ASN A 158 -21.78 13.94 16.31
C ASN A 158 -21.00 12.76 16.92
N LEU A 159 -20.10 12.13 16.14
CA LEU A 159 -19.20 11.07 16.61
C LEU A 159 -18.24 11.58 17.69
N ALA A 160 -17.64 12.75 17.49
CA ALA A 160 -16.75 13.37 18.45
C ALA A 160 -17.46 13.66 19.78
N GLY A 161 -18.66 14.24 19.73
CA GLY A 161 -19.48 14.47 20.91
C GLY A 161 -19.85 13.16 21.64
N LYS A 162 -20.21 12.11 20.90
CA LYS A 162 -20.51 10.79 21.48
C LYS A 162 -19.29 10.16 22.16
N LYS A 163 -18.11 10.25 21.54
CA LYS A 163 -16.84 9.78 22.12
C LYS A 163 -16.57 10.47 23.47
N GLN A 164 -16.68 11.79 23.51
CA GLN A 164 -16.46 12.57 24.73
C GLN A 164 -17.46 12.20 25.83
N ALA A 165 -18.74 12.00 25.48
CA ALA A 165 -19.75 11.56 26.43
C ALA A 165 -19.42 10.17 27.02
N ILE A 166 -19.01 9.22 26.18
CA ILE A 166 -18.62 7.87 26.62
C ILE A 166 -17.38 7.93 27.53
N GLU A 167 -16.38 8.73 27.19
CA GLU A 167 -15.18 8.91 28.03
C GLU A 167 -15.54 9.46 29.41
N ASN A 168 -16.47 10.41 29.50
CA ASN A 168 -16.94 10.95 30.78
C ASN A 168 -17.70 9.90 31.60
N VAL A 169 -18.60 9.13 30.98
CA VAL A 169 -19.31 8.02 31.65
C VAL A 169 -18.33 6.95 32.13
N TYR A 170 -17.32 6.64 31.34
CA TYR A 170 -16.26 5.70 31.73
C TYR A 170 -15.49 6.18 32.96
N LYS A 171 -15.10 7.46 33.00
CA LYS A 171 -14.48 8.07 34.20
C LYS A 171 -15.38 7.95 35.42
N MET A 172 -16.66 8.32 35.30
CA MET A 172 -17.63 8.19 36.39
C MET A 172 -17.78 6.74 36.88
N ALA A 173 -17.78 5.77 35.97
CA ALA A 173 -17.85 4.35 36.32
C ALA A 173 -16.58 3.87 37.06
N LEU A 174 -15.40 4.33 36.65
CA LEU A 174 -14.13 4.05 37.33
C LEU A 174 -14.11 4.63 38.75
N ASP A 175 -14.53 5.89 38.92
CA ASP A 175 -14.59 6.54 40.24
C ASP A 175 -15.56 5.82 41.18
N ARG A 176 -16.71 5.40 40.64
CA ARG A 176 -17.68 4.59 41.38
C ARG A 176 -17.09 3.25 41.77
N LEU A 177 -16.40 2.56 40.87
CA LEU A 177 -15.72 1.30 41.15
C LEU A 177 -14.63 1.45 42.21
N ALA A 178 -13.84 2.53 42.16
CA ALA A 178 -12.82 2.83 43.15
C ALA A 178 -13.43 3.05 44.54
N THR A 179 -14.57 3.73 44.62
CA THR A 179 -15.32 3.91 45.87
C THR A 179 -15.81 2.57 46.40
N LEU A 180 -16.43 1.73 45.54
CA LEU A 180 -16.92 0.40 45.94
C LEU A 180 -15.80 -0.53 46.44
N LYS A 181 -14.61 -0.45 45.84
CA LYS A 181 -13.43 -1.20 46.29
C LYS A 181 -12.89 -0.72 47.64
N LYS A 182 -12.93 0.59 47.91
CA LYS A 182 -12.56 1.16 49.22
C LYS A 182 -13.55 0.82 50.32
N THR A 183 -14.83 0.64 49.98
CA THR A 183 -15.88 0.26 50.94
C THR A 183 -16.02 -1.25 51.14
N LYS A 184 -15.20 -2.09 50.50
CA LYS A 184 -15.14 -3.52 50.82
C LYS A 184 -14.44 -3.63 52.18
N PRO A 185 -15.15 -3.96 53.27
CA PRO A 185 -14.56 -3.96 54.59
C PRO A 185 -13.73 -5.24 54.72
N ASP A 186 -12.41 -5.11 54.75
CA ASP A 186 -11.70 -5.90 55.74
C ASP A 186 -12.22 -5.40 57.10
N GLY A 187 -12.76 -6.33 57.87
CA GLY A 187 -13.67 -6.09 59.00
C GLY A 187 -13.31 -4.85 59.82
N GLY A 188 -14.23 -3.88 59.84
CA GLY A 188 -14.04 -2.66 60.61
C GLY A 188 -15.20 -1.71 60.43
N VAL A 189 -16.08 -1.71 61.41
CA VAL A 189 -17.21 -0.77 61.56
C VAL A 189 -16.73 0.67 61.38
N GLY A 190 -17.20 1.36 60.34
CA GLY A 190 -16.76 2.72 60.00
C GLY A 190 -17.92 3.62 59.57
N ALA A 191 -18.52 4.27 60.56
CA ALA A 191 -19.43 5.42 60.55
C ALA A 191 -19.98 5.91 59.19
N PHE A 192 -21.28 5.66 58.96
CA PHE A 192 -22.09 6.47 58.05
C PHE A 192 -22.23 7.89 58.62
N HIS A 193 -21.55 8.87 58.03
CA HIS A 193 -21.80 10.28 58.33
C HIS A 193 -22.75 10.86 57.28
N LEU A 194 -24.06 10.78 57.53
CA LEU A 194 -25.08 11.50 56.79
C LEU A 194 -25.10 12.95 57.30
N ARG A 195 -24.56 13.89 56.51
CA ARG A 195 -24.76 15.33 56.73
C ARG A 195 -26.16 15.71 56.23
N PHE A 196 -27.13 15.74 57.13
CA PHE A 196 -28.30 16.60 56.99
C PHE A 196 -28.03 17.94 57.67
N GLY A 197 -28.42 19.03 57.03
CA GLY A 197 -28.14 20.38 57.47
C GLY A 197 -28.88 20.78 58.76
N GLY A 198 -28.34 21.82 59.41
CA GLY A 198 -29.06 22.62 60.39
C GLY A 198 -28.81 22.29 61.86
N SER A 199 -28.20 23.26 62.55
CA SER A 199 -28.27 23.54 63.99
C SER A 199 -27.52 22.66 65.00
N THR A 200 -26.49 23.30 65.56
CA THR A 200 -25.91 23.25 66.93
C THR A 200 -26.46 22.25 67.95
N ILE A 201 -25.57 21.45 68.54
CA ILE A 201 -25.46 21.27 70.01
C ILE A 201 -23.98 21.18 70.39
N ALA A 202 -23.60 21.99 71.37
CA ALA A 202 -22.27 22.05 71.97
C ALA A 202 -21.88 20.74 72.65
N SER A 203 -20.59 20.39 72.59
CA SER A 203 -19.98 19.53 73.60
C SER A 203 -18.62 20.11 73.97
N ARG A 204 -18.66 20.79 75.10
CA ARG A 204 -17.57 21.24 75.95
C ARG A 204 -16.79 20.01 76.41
N ASN A 205 -15.49 19.99 76.15
CA ASN A 205 -14.52 19.38 77.07
C ASN A 205 -13.28 20.27 77.09
N VAL A 206 -13.14 20.93 78.23
CA VAL A 206 -11.95 21.63 78.71
C VAL A 206 -11.10 20.55 79.40
N VAL A 207 -9.81 20.48 79.13
CA VAL A 207 -8.72 20.61 80.13
C VAL A 207 -7.40 20.66 79.38
N ASP A 208 -6.64 21.67 79.77
CA ASP A 208 -5.32 22.09 79.33
C ASP A 208 -4.22 21.05 79.61
N THR A 209 -3.10 21.13 78.88
CA THR A 209 -1.79 21.48 79.48
C THR A 209 -0.69 21.56 78.43
N ASP A 210 0.16 22.55 78.64
CA ASP A 210 1.31 23.00 77.85
C ASP A 210 2.37 21.92 77.60
N SER A 211 3.15 22.10 76.53
CA SER A 211 4.63 22.16 76.60
C SER A 211 5.24 22.52 75.25
N ASP A 212 5.94 23.65 75.24
CA ASP A 212 6.94 24.03 74.25
C ASP A 212 7.99 22.93 74.03
N SER A 213 8.49 22.81 72.80
CA SER A 213 9.94 22.82 72.55
C SER A 213 10.27 22.81 71.05
N ASP A 214 11.09 23.80 70.70
CA ASP A 214 11.85 23.94 69.47
C ASP A 214 12.70 22.70 69.12
N GLY A 215 12.93 22.50 67.82
CA GLY A 215 13.86 21.49 67.33
C GLY A 215 14.05 21.49 65.82
N GLN A 216 14.78 22.48 65.32
CA GLN A 216 15.44 22.47 64.01
C GLN A 216 16.46 21.32 63.88
N PHE A 217 16.94 21.15 62.63
CA PHE A 217 18.00 20.27 62.07
C PHE A 217 17.48 18.97 61.42
N SER A 218 17.51 18.80 60.09
CA SER A 218 18.56 18.89 59.06
C SER A 218 19.28 17.55 58.81
N LEU A 219 19.16 17.10 57.55
CA LEU A 219 20.05 16.23 56.76
C LEU A 219 20.42 14.84 57.29
N CYS A 220 19.85 13.82 56.62
CA CYS A 220 20.59 12.88 55.77
C CYS A 220 19.71 12.55 54.55
#